data_AF-A0AB73Q5Z4-F1
#
_entry.id   AF-A0AB73Q5Z4-F1
#
_cell.length_a   1.000
_cell.length_b   1.000
_cell.length_c   1.000
_cell.angle_alpha   90.00
_cell.angle_beta   90.00
_cell.angle_gamma   90.00
#
_symmetry.space_group_name_H-M   'P 1'
#
loop_
_entity.id
_entity.type
_entity.pdbx_description
1 polymer ?
#
loop_
_entity_poly.entity_id
_entity_poly.type
_entity_poly.pdbx_seq_one_letter_code
_entity_poly.pdbx_strand_id
1 'polypeptide(L)'
;MNILTEKFPDNEACKHLECLPEKFIVDFANGIDVTQDHRRQQKDRSFFLRVKEGVTGQASSRQHAINASLAEGVQASLTWLTELTSSLASTNYALAQVNDRVTSLIRDTTAIAHYSADTREQLTKLADQVNEKLSRLEQELNRVDMLQRGQLHLDQIFSAWGAGRYTALPLAGRCFVALEELRWGAFGDVIRHGETKQASQMLDILKNKALTQLAQDHNSLAGVRHDSQSWLVWQAGQIQQNDWPEVINWMADWCSEEAHPITWSTTQQYTALPLRMPRLSSAERIAHSMVDEVFNQGAV
;
A
#
# COMPACT_ATOMS: atom_id res chain seq x y z
N MET A 1 -10.81 -5.01 15.68
CA MET A 1 -10.99 -5.69 14.38
C MET A 1 -11.02 -4.62 13.31
N ASN A 2 -10.42 -4.86 12.15
CA ASN A 2 -10.23 -3.84 11.11
C ASN A 2 -11.54 -3.68 10.31
N ILE A 3 -11.96 -2.45 9.97
CA ILE A 3 -13.22 -2.22 9.23
C ILE A 3 -13.28 -3.01 7.92
N LEU A 4 -12.14 -3.27 7.28
CA LEU A 4 -12.07 -4.05 6.05
C LEU A 4 -12.39 -5.53 6.30
N THR A 5 -11.96 -6.09 7.43
CA THR A 5 -12.32 -7.47 7.78
C THR A 5 -13.78 -7.59 8.20
N GLU A 6 -14.36 -6.54 8.77
CA GLU A 6 -15.80 -6.51 9.10
C GLU A 6 -16.68 -6.38 7.86
N LYS A 7 -16.30 -5.52 6.90
CA LYS A 7 -17.06 -5.27 5.67
C LYS A 7 -16.86 -6.35 4.61
N PHE A 8 -15.70 -7.01 4.61
CA PHE A 8 -15.34 -8.06 3.65
C PHE A 8 -14.88 -9.33 4.39
N PRO A 9 -15.77 -9.98 5.18
CA PRO A 9 -15.41 -11.11 6.01
C PRO A 9 -15.02 -12.37 5.23
N ASP A 10 -15.36 -12.44 3.95
CA ASP A 10 -15.00 -13.57 3.07
C ASP A 10 -13.73 -13.29 2.25
N ASN A 11 -13.20 -12.06 2.29
CA ASN A 11 -12.01 -11.69 1.54
C ASN A 11 -10.74 -12.09 2.31
N GLU A 12 -10.03 -13.10 1.81
CA GLU A 12 -8.80 -13.59 2.44
C GLU A 12 -7.70 -12.53 2.53
N ALA A 13 -7.54 -11.68 1.52
CA ALA A 13 -6.52 -10.62 1.57
C ALA A 13 -6.81 -9.61 2.69
N CYS A 14 -8.07 -9.21 2.87
CA CYS A 14 -8.50 -8.35 3.98
C CYS A 14 -8.21 -8.97 5.35
N LYS A 15 -8.27 -10.30 5.48
CA LYS A 15 -7.95 -11.00 6.74
C LYS A 15 -6.45 -11.07 7.03
N HIS A 16 -5.65 -11.24 5.99
CA HIS A 16 -4.22 -11.54 6.13
C HIS A 16 -3.32 -10.30 6.06
N LEU A 17 -3.77 -9.24 5.39
CA LEU A 17 -3.00 -8.02 5.17
C LEU A 17 -3.46 -6.89 6.09
N GLU A 18 -2.58 -6.49 7.01
CA GLU A 18 -2.83 -5.41 7.96
C GLU A 18 -2.58 -4.04 7.31
N CYS A 19 -1.83 -3.97 6.20
CA CYS A 19 -1.54 -2.70 5.52
C CYS A 19 -2.69 -2.13 4.66
N LEU A 20 -3.72 -2.92 4.33
CA LEU A 20 -4.78 -2.49 3.41
C LEU A 20 -5.60 -1.27 3.85
N PRO A 21 -5.96 -1.09 5.14
CA PRO A 21 -6.64 0.13 5.60
C PRO A 21 -5.77 1.36 5.39
N GLU A 22 -4.48 1.25 5.66
CA GLU A 22 -3.52 2.34 5.53
C GLU A 22 -3.42 2.78 4.06
N LYS A 23 -3.26 1.81 3.13
CA LYS A 23 -3.32 2.06 1.68
C LYS A 23 -4.65 2.68 1.28
N PHE A 24 -5.77 2.18 1.80
CA PHE A 24 -7.10 2.68 1.47
C PHE A 24 -7.27 4.15 1.81
N ILE A 25 -6.91 4.57 3.02
CA ILE A 25 -7.07 5.97 3.46
C ILE A 25 -6.21 6.89 2.61
N VAL A 26 -4.96 6.52 2.34
CA VAL A 26 -4.04 7.32 1.51
C VAL A 26 -4.61 7.48 0.10
N ASP A 27 -5.09 6.39 -0.49
CA ASP A 27 -5.70 6.43 -1.83
C ASP A 27 -7.02 7.17 -1.88
N PHE A 28 -7.79 7.11 -0.80
CA PHE A 28 -9.02 7.86 -0.64
C PHE A 28 -8.72 9.37 -0.61
N ALA A 29 -7.76 9.81 0.21
CA ALA A 29 -7.29 11.19 0.27
C ALA A 29 -6.75 11.66 -1.10
N ASN A 30 -5.95 10.82 -1.75
CA ASN A 30 -5.38 11.09 -3.07
C ASN A 30 -6.44 11.15 -4.19
N GLY A 31 -7.62 10.57 -3.96
CA GLY A 31 -8.76 10.61 -4.88
C GLY A 31 -9.68 11.81 -4.70
N ILE A 32 -9.52 12.60 -3.62
CA ILE A 32 -10.26 13.85 -3.44
C ILE A 32 -9.69 14.86 -4.42
N ASP A 33 -10.49 15.33 -5.36
CA ASP A 33 -10.08 16.31 -6.36
C ASP A 33 -10.86 17.62 -6.22
N VAL A 34 -10.14 18.73 -6.28
CA VAL A 34 -10.66 20.08 -6.03
C VAL A 34 -10.64 20.90 -7.32
N THR A 35 -9.76 20.54 -8.26
CA THR A 35 -9.64 21.08 -9.62
C THR A 35 -10.05 19.98 -10.59
N GLN A 36 -10.98 20.17 -11.52
CA GLN A 36 -11.46 19.09 -12.41
C GLN A 36 -10.41 18.48 -13.38
N ASP A 37 -9.10 18.63 -13.12
CA ASP A 37 -7.99 18.19 -13.95
C ASP A 37 -7.78 16.67 -13.86
N HIS A 38 -8.67 15.96 -14.56
CA HIS A 38 -8.59 14.53 -14.79
C HIS A 38 -7.45 14.18 -15.74
N ARG A 39 -6.29 13.75 -15.23
CA ARG A 39 -5.45 12.72 -15.87
C ARG A 39 -4.61 11.95 -14.86
N ARG A 40 -5.23 11.05 -14.10
CA ARG A 40 -4.53 9.83 -13.63
C ARG A 40 -5.00 8.69 -14.51
N GLN A 41 -4.07 8.08 -15.25
CA GLN A 41 -4.31 6.87 -16.04
C GLN A 41 -5.13 5.88 -15.20
N GLN A 42 -6.31 5.52 -15.70
CA GLN A 42 -7.14 4.47 -15.13
C GLN A 42 -6.40 3.13 -15.22
N LYS A 43 -5.55 2.85 -14.23
CA LYS A 43 -5.22 1.47 -13.86
C LYS A 43 -6.49 0.85 -13.25
N ASP A 44 -6.60 -0.47 -13.32
CA ASP A 44 -7.75 -1.21 -12.79
C ASP A 44 -7.91 -0.93 -11.28
N ARG A 45 -8.92 -0.12 -10.90
CA ARG A 45 -9.24 0.24 -9.50
C ARG A 45 -10.49 -0.48 -9.01
N SER A 46 -10.87 -1.59 -9.65
CA SER A 46 -12.06 -2.38 -9.31
C SER A 46 -12.15 -2.68 -7.81
N PHE A 47 -11.10 -3.26 -7.22
CA PHE A 47 -11.08 -3.56 -5.78
C PHE A 47 -11.18 -2.32 -4.90
N PHE A 48 -10.40 -1.25 -5.17
CA PHE A 48 -10.49 0.01 -4.43
C PHE A 48 -11.91 0.59 -4.44
N LEU A 49 -12.57 0.57 -5.60
CA LEU A 49 -13.95 1.06 -5.74
C LEU A 49 -14.91 0.21 -4.91
N ARG A 50 -14.78 -1.13 -4.92
CA ARG A 50 -15.56 -2.03 -4.06
C ARG A 50 -15.37 -1.70 -2.58
N VAL A 51 -14.12 -1.51 -2.14
CA VAL A 51 -13.80 -1.11 -0.76
C VAL A 51 -14.42 0.24 -0.43
N LYS A 52 -14.27 1.24 -1.31
CA LYS A 52 -14.84 2.57 -1.12
C LYS A 52 -16.36 2.51 -0.94
N GLU A 53 -17.06 1.76 -1.80
CA GLU A 53 -18.51 1.60 -1.71
C GLU A 53 -18.95 0.83 -0.46
N GLY A 54 -18.21 -0.20 -0.05
CA GLY A 54 -18.51 -1.00 1.14
C GLY A 54 -18.32 -0.20 2.45
N VAL A 55 -17.30 0.66 2.48
CA VAL A 55 -16.98 1.49 3.66
C VAL A 55 -17.86 2.74 3.74
N THR A 56 -18.07 3.46 2.63
CA THR A 56 -18.90 4.69 2.59
C THR A 56 -20.41 4.41 2.49
N GLY A 57 -20.80 3.18 2.17
CA GLY A 57 -22.19 2.75 2.02
C GLY A 57 -22.81 3.12 0.67
N GLN A 58 -23.37 2.12 -0.01
CA GLN A 58 -23.99 2.26 -1.34
C GLN A 58 -25.17 3.26 -1.39
N ALA A 59 -25.93 3.41 -0.29
CA ALA A 59 -27.06 4.33 -0.22
C ALA A 59 -26.63 5.80 -0.11
N SER A 60 -25.55 6.11 0.62
CA SER A 60 -24.97 7.45 0.73
C SER A 60 -24.31 7.85 -0.60
N SER A 61 -23.52 6.96 -1.18
CA SER A 61 -22.80 7.21 -2.44
C SER A 61 -23.75 7.46 -3.63
N ARG A 62 -24.86 6.71 -3.76
CA ARG A 62 -25.87 6.94 -4.81
C ARG A 62 -26.70 8.21 -4.59
N GLN A 63 -27.02 8.57 -3.35
CA GLN A 63 -27.80 9.77 -3.05
C GLN A 63 -27.00 11.06 -3.34
N HIS A 64 -25.68 11.03 -3.12
CA HIS A 64 -24.79 12.16 -3.43
C HIS A 64 -24.41 12.23 -4.92
N ALA A 65 -24.16 11.10 -5.60
CA ALA A 65 -23.74 11.11 -7.00
C ALA A 65 -24.81 11.62 -7.99
N ILE A 66 -26.10 11.52 -7.64
CA ILE A 66 -27.19 11.90 -8.54
C ILE A 66 -27.47 13.42 -8.53
N ASN A 67 -27.11 14.13 -7.45
CA ASN A 67 -27.50 15.54 -7.26
C ASN A 67 -26.40 16.48 -6.73
N ALA A 68 -25.20 16.00 -6.37
CA ALA A 68 -24.20 16.84 -5.73
C ALA A 68 -23.41 17.70 -6.72
N SER A 69 -23.27 18.98 -6.39
CA SER A 69 -22.25 19.84 -6.99
C SER A 69 -20.84 19.32 -6.66
N LEU A 70 -19.81 19.71 -7.45
CA LEU A 70 -18.41 19.36 -7.16
C LEU A 70 -18.03 19.71 -5.70
N ALA A 71 -18.50 20.86 -5.21
CA ALA A 71 -18.24 21.33 -3.85
C ALA A 71 -18.87 20.41 -2.78
N GLU A 72 -20.10 19.95 -2.99
CA GLU A 72 -20.75 18.99 -2.11
C GLU A 72 -20.05 17.61 -2.11
N GLY A 73 -19.58 17.16 -3.27
CA GLY A 73 -18.81 15.92 -3.40
C GLY A 73 -17.48 15.97 -2.63
N VAL A 74 -16.78 17.10 -2.71
CA VAL A 74 -15.55 17.34 -1.92
C VAL A 74 -15.86 17.36 -0.43
N GLN A 75 -16.90 18.08 -0.02
CA GLN A 75 -17.30 18.18 1.40
C GLN A 75 -17.64 16.81 2.00
N ALA A 76 -18.41 15.99 1.27
CA ALA A 76 -18.73 14.64 1.70
C ALA A 76 -17.46 13.77 1.81
N SER A 77 -16.54 13.90 0.85
CA SER A 77 -15.27 13.17 0.86
C SER A 77 -14.38 13.58 2.03
N LEU A 78 -14.34 14.86 2.41
CA LEU A 78 -13.60 15.33 3.58
C LEU A 78 -14.19 14.81 4.88
N THR A 79 -15.51 14.73 4.97
CA THR A 79 -16.20 14.14 6.12
C THR A 79 -15.79 12.68 6.29
N TRP A 80 -15.85 11.90 5.21
CA TRP A 80 -15.37 10.50 5.22
C TRP A 80 -13.88 10.39 5.54
N LEU A 81 -13.02 11.23 4.95
CA LEU A 81 -11.58 11.19 5.24
C LEU A 81 -11.29 11.44 6.72
N THR A 82 -12.07 12.32 7.37
CA THR A 82 -11.96 12.60 8.81
C THR A 82 -12.32 11.37 9.63
N GLU A 83 -13.44 10.71 9.32
CA GLU A 83 -13.87 9.49 10.00
C GLU A 83 -12.89 8.33 9.80
N LEU A 84 -12.40 8.15 8.56
CA LEU A 84 -11.44 7.11 8.20
C LEU A 84 -10.08 7.33 8.85
N THR A 85 -9.58 8.57 8.88
CA THR A 85 -8.31 8.89 9.55
C THR A 85 -8.41 8.66 11.06
N SER A 86 -9.58 8.93 11.64
CA SER A 86 -9.84 8.69 13.06
C SER A 86 -9.84 7.19 13.39
N SER A 87 -10.50 6.39 12.55
CA SER A 87 -10.78 4.96 12.80
C SER A 87 -9.72 3.99 12.28
N LEU A 88 -9.03 4.30 11.19
CA LEU A 88 -8.18 3.35 10.46
C LEU A 88 -6.70 3.73 10.41
N ALA A 89 -6.35 5.02 10.42
CA ALA A 89 -4.96 5.42 10.26
C ALA A 89 -4.20 5.15 11.55
N SER A 90 -3.31 4.17 11.54
CA SER A 90 -2.55 3.71 12.71
C SER A 90 -1.03 3.81 12.50
N THR A 91 -0.58 3.88 11.25
CA THR A 91 0.84 3.98 10.89
C THR A 91 1.28 5.43 10.67
N ASN A 92 2.54 5.74 11.02
CA ASN A 92 3.14 7.05 10.74
C ASN A 92 3.12 7.37 9.24
N TYR A 93 3.39 6.37 8.41
CA TYR A 93 3.49 6.56 6.97
C TYR A 93 2.15 6.99 6.34
N ALA A 94 1.05 6.33 6.68
CA ALA A 94 -0.26 6.71 6.15
C ALA A 94 -0.68 8.09 6.61
N LEU A 95 -0.45 8.42 7.88
CA LEU A 95 -0.77 9.74 8.42
C LEU A 95 0.05 10.84 7.77
N ALA A 96 1.35 10.63 7.55
CA ALA A 96 2.20 11.58 6.83
C ALA A 96 1.69 11.81 5.39
N GLN A 97 1.35 10.75 4.67
CA GLN A 97 0.80 10.86 3.31
C GLN A 97 -0.56 11.58 3.28
N VAL A 98 -1.44 11.29 4.23
CA VAL A 98 -2.73 12.00 4.37
C VAL A 98 -2.48 13.47 4.71
N ASN A 99 -1.54 13.78 5.60
CA ASN A 99 -1.19 15.14 5.98
C ASN A 99 -0.67 15.96 4.79
N ASP A 100 0.25 15.39 4.01
CA ASP A 100 0.77 16.01 2.79
C ASP A 100 -0.36 16.29 1.80
N ARG A 101 -1.28 15.33 1.63
CA ARG A 101 -2.42 15.48 0.73
C ARG A 101 -3.39 16.56 1.23
N VAL A 102 -3.74 16.57 2.51
CA VAL A 102 -4.62 17.60 3.11
C VAL A 102 -4.00 18.98 2.97
N THR A 103 -2.69 19.11 3.19
CA THR A 103 -1.96 20.37 2.99
C THR A 103 -2.01 20.84 1.54
N SER A 104 -1.87 19.93 0.57
CA SER A 104 -2.08 20.25 -0.86
C SER A 104 -3.51 20.73 -1.11
N LEU A 105 -4.52 20.03 -0.60
CA LEU A 105 -5.93 20.39 -0.78
C LEU A 105 -6.26 21.78 -0.22
N ILE A 106 -5.68 22.16 0.93
CA ILE A 106 -5.80 23.51 1.50
C ILE A 106 -5.26 24.54 0.50
N ARG A 107 -4.07 24.32 -0.05
CA ARG A 107 -3.45 25.24 -1.03
C ARG A 107 -4.27 25.34 -2.32
N ASP A 108 -4.83 24.23 -2.79
CA ASP A 108 -5.60 24.21 -4.03
C ASP A 108 -6.99 24.88 -3.82
N THR A 109 -7.57 24.74 -2.62
CA THR A 109 -8.86 25.38 -2.25
C THR A 109 -8.72 26.87 -2.02
N THR A 110 -7.60 27.36 -1.49
CA THR A 110 -7.36 28.81 -1.34
C THR A 110 -7.20 29.50 -2.69
N ALA A 111 -6.69 28.80 -3.71
CA ALA A 111 -6.57 29.31 -5.08
C ALA A 111 -7.92 29.45 -5.80
N ILE A 112 -8.99 28.79 -5.32
CA ILE A 112 -10.29 28.78 -5.97
C ILE A 112 -11.29 29.63 -5.16
N ALA A 113 -11.75 30.73 -5.77
CA ALA A 113 -12.67 31.70 -5.14
C ALA A 113 -14.09 31.15 -4.87
N HIS A 114 -14.46 30.02 -5.47
CA HIS A 114 -15.82 29.46 -5.44
C HIS A 114 -16.09 28.38 -4.38
N TYR A 115 -15.09 27.98 -3.58
CA TYR A 115 -15.34 27.03 -2.49
C TYR A 115 -15.92 27.71 -1.24
N SER A 116 -16.86 27.04 -0.59
CA SER A 116 -17.56 27.53 0.60
C SER A 116 -16.59 27.77 1.77
N ALA A 117 -16.97 28.67 2.69
CA ALA A 117 -16.26 28.85 3.96
C ALA A 117 -16.23 27.53 4.76
N ASP A 118 -17.31 26.75 4.70
CA ASP A 118 -17.47 25.48 5.39
C ASP A 118 -16.44 24.43 4.93
N THR A 119 -16.18 24.32 3.61
CA THR A 119 -15.15 23.40 3.08
C THR A 119 -13.76 23.76 3.58
N ARG A 120 -13.45 25.07 3.66
CA ARG A 120 -12.17 25.54 4.20
C ARG A 120 -12.03 25.23 5.68
N GLU A 121 -13.10 25.44 6.46
CA GLU A 121 -13.12 25.10 7.88
C GLU A 121 -12.92 23.60 8.13
N GLN A 122 -13.60 22.74 7.34
CA GLN A 122 -13.43 21.29 7.43
C GLN A 122 -12.00 20.85 7.10
N LEU A 123 -11.38 21.42 6.07
CA LEU A 123 -9.98 21.13 5.72
C LEU A 123 -9.01 21.50 6.85
N THR A 124 -9.18 22.69 7.46
CA THR A 124 -8.34 23.12 8.57
C THR A 124 -8.50 22.20 9.78
N LYS A 125 -9.73 21.84 10.14
CA LYS A 125 -10.00 20.89 11.24
C LYS A 125 -9.36 19.53 11.00
N LEU A 126 -9.47 19.01 9.77
CA LEU A 126 -8.84 17.75 9.40
C LEU A 126 -7.32 17.84 9.47
N ALA A 127 -6.72 18.93 8.99
CA ALA A 127 -5.28 19.15 9.07
C ALA A 127 -4.78 19.18 10.53
N ASP A 128 -5.47 19.92 11.40
CA ASP A 128 -5.14 20.00 12.83
C ASP A 128 -5.20 18.62 13.48
N GLN A 129 -6.26 17.84 13.19
CA GLN A 129 -6.43 16.50 13.73
C GLN A 129 -5.35 15.51 13.25
N VAL A 130 -5.05 15.51 11.94
CA VAL A 130 -4.01 14.64 11.36
C VAL A 130 -2.65 14.99 11.97
N ASN A 131 -2.33 16.28 12.05
CA ASN A 131 -1.06 16.76 12.59
C ASN A 131 -0.90 16.44 14.08
N GLU A 132 -1.94 16.59 14.90
CA GLU A 132 -1.91 16.21 16.31
C GLU A 132 -1.69 14.70 16.49
N LYS A 133 -2.33 13.87 15.65
CA LYS A 133 -2.16 12.42 15.69
C LYS A 133 -0.76 11.99 15.25
N LEU A 134 -0.23 12.58 14.17
CA LEU A 134 1.12 12.35 13.69
C LEU A 134 2.16 12.74 14.75
N SER A 135 2.03 13.94 15.33
CA SER A 135 2.95 14.43 16.36
C SER A 135 2.98 13.52 17.60
N ARG A 136 1.84 12.97 18.02
CA ARG A 136 1.80 12.00 19.12
C ARG A 136 2.57 10.72 18.81
N LEU A 137 2.38 10.15 17.62
CA LEU A 137 3.08 8.94 17.22
C LEU A 137 4.60 9.18 17.05
N GLU A 138 4.99 10.33 16.54
CA GLU A 138 6.40 10.73 16.45
C GLU A 138 7.04 10.89 17.83
N GLN A 139 6.32 11.47 18.81
CA GLN A 139 6.81 11.60 20.19
C GLN A 139 7.00 10.25 20.90
N GLU A 140 6.19 9.25 20.56
CA GLU A 140 6.37 7.88 21.06
C GLU A 140 7.56 7.16 20.41
N LEU A 141 8.10 7.69 19.30
CA LEU A 141 9.13 7.05 18.49
C LEU A 141 10.55 7.44 18.92
N ASN A 142 10.99 6.97 20.09
CA ASN A 142 12.40 7.09 20.47
C ASN A 142 13.28 6.21 19.57
N ARG A 143 14.48 6.69 19.22
CA ARG A 143 15.35 6.04 18.22
C ARG A 143 15.69 4.57 18.52
N VAL A 144 16.01 4.24 19.77
CA VAL A 144 16.36 2.86 20.17
C VAL A 144 15.14 1.94 20.05
N ASP A 145 13.97 2.46 20.41
CA ASP A 145 12.69 1.74 20.36
C ASP A 145 12.26 1.50 18.90
N MET A 146 12.44 2.48 18.01
CA MET A 146 12.14 2.33 16.58
C MET A 146 12.87 1.16 15.92
N LEU A 147 14.18 1.02 16.15
CA LEU A 147 14.97 -0.08 15.58
C LEU A 147 14.45 -1.44 16.06
N GLN A 148 14.18 -1.57 17.36
CA GLN A 148 13.65 -2.80 17.94
C GLN A 148 12.27 -3.14 17.39
N ARG A 149 11.36 -2.16 17.30
CA ARG A 149 10.03 -2.34 16.69
C ARG A 149 10.13 -2.77 15.24
N GLY A 150 11.03 -2.17 14.45
CA GLY A 150 11.26 -2.55 13.06
C GLY A 150 11.78 -3.99 12.90
N GLN A 151 12.68 -4.44 13.77
CA GLN A 151 13.18 -5.82 13.79
C GLN A 151 12.08 -6.81 14.19
N LEU A 152 11.32 -6.51 15.24
CA LEU A 152 10.19 -7.35 15.67
C LEU A 152 9.14 -7.47 14.55
N HIS A 153 8.83 -6.36 13.89
CA HIS A 153 7.91 -6.35 12.76
C HIS A 153 8.43 -7.20 11.59
N LEU A 154 9.71 -7.09 11.25
CA LEU A 154 10.37 -7.93 10.26
C LEU A 154 10.21 -9.43 10.58
N ASP A 155 10.53 -9.81 11.81
CA ASP A 155 10.44 -11.20 12.25
C ASP A 155 9.00 -11.72 12.27
N GLN A 156 8.04 -10.89 12.68
CA GLN A 156 6.61 -11.22 12.66
C GLN A 156 6.12 -11.50 11.24
N ILE A 157 6.41 -10.63 10.27
CA ILE A 157 5.98 -10.79 8.88
C ILE A 157 6.61 -12.04 8.25
N PHE A 158 7.91 -12.27 8.47
CA PHE A 158 8.57 -13.47 7.93
C PHE A 158 8.12 -14.77 8.61
N SER A 159 7.82 -14.73 9.91
CA SER A 159 7.22 -15.88 10.60
C SER A 159 5.84 -16.21 10.04
N ALA A 160 5.02 -15.20 9.77
CA ALA A 160 3.72 -15.37 9.14
C ALA A 160 3.83 -15.91 7.70
N TRP A 161 4.77 -15.39 6.90
CA TRP A 161 5.04 -15.92 5.55
C TRP A 161 5.47 -17.39 5.64
N GLY A 162 6.47 -17.73 6.45
CA GLY A 162 6.95 -19.10 6.62
C GLY A 162 5.89 -20.07 7.14
N ALA A 163 4.90 -19.58 7.90
CA ALA A 163 3.74 -20.36 8.35
C ALA A 163 2.66 -20.57 7.26
N GLY A 164 2.87 -20.02 6.06
CA GLY A 164 1.98 -20.22 4.91
C GLY A 164 0.86 -19.20 4.75
N ARG A 165 0.91 -18.06 5.45
CA ARG A 165 -0.13 -17.00 5.36
C ARG A 165 -0.39 -16.53 3.92
N TYR A 166 0.63 -16.55 3.06
CA TYR A 166 0.56 -16.05 1.69
C TYR A 166 0.48 -17.17 0.63
N THR A 167 0.17 -18.41 1.02
CA THR A 167 0.21 -19.57 0.11
C THR A 167 -0.69 -19.47 -1.11
N ALA A 168 -1.76 -18.67 -1.03
CA ALA A 168 -2.69 -18.37 -2.12
C ALA A 168 -2.07 -17.55 -3.28
N LEU A 169 -0.89 -16.96 -3.08
CA LEU A 169 -0.18 -16.13 -4.05
C LEU A 169 0.93 -16.92 -4.77
N PRO A 170 1.29 -16.52 -6.01
CA PRO A 170 2.54 -16.92 -6.66
C PRO A 170 3.74 -16.60 -5.77
N LEU A 171 4.86 -17.29 -5.97
CA LEU A 171 6.06 -17.15 -5.12
C LEU A 171 6.53 -15.69 -5.03
N ALA A 172 6.65 -15.01 -6.17
CA ALA A 172 6.99 -13.59 -6.20
C ALA A 172 5.93 -12.72 -5.51
N GLY A 173 4.65 -13.09 -5.64
CA GLY A 173 3.53 -12.40 -4.98
C GLY A 173 3.61 -12.47 -3.46
N ARG A 174 4.05 -13.61 -2.90
CA ARG A 174 4.29 -13.77 -1.44
C ARG A 174 5.35 -12.80 -0.93
N CYS A 175 6.44 -12.68 -1.69
CA CYS A 175 7.50 -11.72 -1.39
C CYS A 175 6.94 -10.29 -1.44
N PHE A 176 6.25 -9.94 -2.53
CA PHE A 176 5.69 -8.61 -2.72
C PHE A 176 4.79 -8.18 -1.55
N VAL A 177 3.81 -9.01 -1.16
CA VAL A 177 2.90 -8.64 -0.07
C VAL A 177 3.60 -8.55 1.27
N ALA A 178 4.59 -9.41 1.54
CA ALA A 178 5.41 -9.31 2.74
C ALA A 178 6.20 -8.00 2.78
N LEU A 179 6.75 -7.56 1.64
CA LEU A 179 7.46 -6.28 1.54
C LEU A 179 6.52 -5.07 1.71
N GLU A 180 5.30 -5.13 1.16
CA GLU A 180 4.31 -4.07 1.37
C GLU A 180 3.86 -3.99 2.83
N GLU A 181 3.57 -5.11 3.50
CA GLU A 181 3.29 -5.11 4.96
C GLU A 181 4.41 -4.40 5.73
N LEU A 182 5.67 -4.72 5.42
CA LEU A 182 6.84 -4.06 6.01
C LEU A 182 6.93 -2.57 5.67
N ARG A 183 6.61 -2.18 4.42
CA ARG A 183 6.68 -0.79 3.95
C ARG A 183 5.70 0.11 4.70
N TRP A 184 4.49 -0.38 4.97
CA TRP A 184 3.46 0.37 5.68
C TRP A 184 3.66 0.38 7.20
N GLY A 185 4.29 -0.63 7.78
CA GLY A 185 4.49 -0.72 9.23
C GLY A 185 5.83 -0.20 9.77
N ALA A 186 6.16 -0.62 11.00
CA ALA A 186 7.30 -0.12 11.78
C ALA A 186 8.67 -0.35 11.12
N PHE A 187 8.80 -1.37 10.27
CA PHE A 187 10.03 -1.61 9.49
C PHE A 187 10.27 -0.45 8.51
N GLY A 188 9.24 -0.07 7.76
CA GLY A 188 9.31 1.07 6.84
C GLY A 188 9.63 2.38 7.57
N ASP A 189 9.19 2.54 8.82
CA ASP A 189 9.53 3.71 9.62
C ASP A 189 11.04 3.78 9.94
N VAL A 190 11.68 2.63 10.20
CA VAL A 190 13.15 2.56 10.32
C VAL A 190 13.83 2.98 9.01
N ILE A 191 13.28 2.57 7.86
CA ILE A 191 13.86 2.92 6.55
C ILE A 191 13.71 4.42 6.25
N ARG A 192 12.58 5.03 6.59
CA ARG A 192 12.28 6.45 6.32
C ARG A 192 12.95 7.42 7.29
N HIS A 193 12.97 7.08 8.58
CA HIS A 193 13.37 8.01 9.65
C HIS A 193 14.65 7.59 10.37
N GLY A 194 15.13 6.36 10.15
CA GLY A 194 16.38 5.87 10.72
C GLY A 194 17.61 6.51 10.09
N GLU A 195 18.75 6.35 10.75
CA GLU A 195 20.03 6.73 10.14
C GLU A 195 20.30 5.88 8.90
N THR A 196 20.89 6.49 7.87
CA THR A 196 21.23 5.83 6.59
C THR A 196 21.96 4.51 6.78
N LYS A 197 22.91 4.45 7.72
CA LYS A 197 23.66 3.21 8.02
C LYS A 197 22.76 2.13 8.61
N GLN A 198 21.85 2.48 9.51
CA GLN A 198 20.92 1.54 10.14
C GLN A 198 19.88 1.05 9.12
N ALA A 199 19.32 1.95 8.32
CA ALA A 199 18.40 1.60 7.24
C ALA A 199 19.05 0.64 6.23
N SER A 200 20.28 0.93 5.80
CA SER A 200 21.04 0.05 4.89
C SER A 200 21.27 -1.34 5.49
N GLN A 201 21.68 -1.44 6.76
CA GLN A 201 21.83 -2.72 7.45
C GLN A 201 20.51 -3.49 7.53
N MET A 202 19.39 -2.79 7.74
CA MET A 202 18.08 -3.41 7.84
C MET A 202 17.56 -3.91 6.50
N LEU A 203 17.85 -3.18 5.41
CA LEU A 203 17.60 -3.64 4.05
C LEU A 203 18.45 -4.86 3.69
N ASP A 204 19.71 -4.94 4.12
CA ASP A 204 20.55 -6.12 3.90
C ASP A 204 19.99 -7.36 4.63
N ILE A 205 19.53 -7.19 5.87
CA ILE A 205 18.86 -8.28 6.62
C ILE A 205 17.58 -8.71 5.91
N LEU A 206 16.76 -7.75 5.47
CA LEU A 206 15.53 -8.02 4.72
C LEU A 206 15.81 -8.79 3.42
N LYS A 207 16.81 -8.37 2.64
CA LYS A 207 17.24 -9.06 1.41
C LYS A 207 17.61 -10.52 1.68
N ASN A 208 18.42 -10.77 2.71
CA ASN A 208 18.83 -12.12 3.10
C ASN A 208 17.65 -12.99 3.57
N LYS A 209 16.69 -12.42 4.32
CA LYS A 209 15.48 -13.13 4.75
C LYS A 209 14.56 -13.44 3.57
N ALA A 210 14.29 -12.47 2.70
CA ALA A 210 13.47 -12.64 1.49
C ALA A 210 14.07 -13.70 0.56
N LEU A 211 15.39 -13.65 0.37
CA LEU A 211 16.14 -14.65 -0.37
C LEU A 211 15.92 -16.06 0.19
N THR A 212 16.16 -16.22 1.49
CA THR A 212 16.10 -17.53 2.17
C THR A 212 14.69 -18.11 2.09
N GLN A 213 13.67 -17.29 2.37
CA GLN A 213 12.28 -17.72 2.32
C GLN A 213 11.84 -18.08 0.90
N LEU A 214 12.21 -17.29 -0.12
CA LEU A 214 11.88 -17.61 -1.52
C LEU A 214 12.57 -18.88 -2.00
N ALA A 215 13.83 -19.07 -1.65
CA ALA A 215 14.59 -20.29 -1.96
C ALA A 215 13.92 -21.52 -1.33
N GLN A 216 13.46 -21.39 -0.08
CA GLN A 216 12.72 -22.43 0.63
C GLN A 216 11.35 -22.72 -0.02
N ASP A 217 10.55 -21.69 -0.31
CA ASP A 217 9.23 -21.83 -0.93
C ASP A 217 9.32 -22.46 -2.35
N HIS A 218 10.38 -22.13 -3.10
CA HIS A 218 10.65 -22.74 -4.42
C HIS A 218 11.27 -24.15 -4.31
N ASN A 219 11.74 -24.56 -3.13
CA ASN A 219 12.52 -25.79 -2.94
C ASN A 219 13.78 -25.83 -3.83
N SER A 220 14.55 -24.74 -3.85
CA SER A 220 15.76 -24.60 -4.67
C SER A 220 16.84 -23.83 -3.91
N LEU A 221 18.11 -24.02 -4.30
CA LEU A 221 19.20 -23.17 -3.82
C LEU A 221 19.02 -21.72 -4.31
N ALA A 222 19.42 -20.78 -3.46
CA ALA A 222 19.33 -19.32 -3.63
C ALA A 222 19.78 -18.78 -5.00
N GLY A 223 20.90 -19.28 -5.52
CA GLY A 223 21.54 -18.80 -6.75
C GLY A 223 21.14 -19.55 -8.03
N VAL A 224 20.37 -20.64 -7.92
CA VAL A 224 19.95 -21.42 -9.10
C VAL A 224 18.88 -20.64 -9.86
N ARG A 225 19.06 -20.54 -11.18
CA ARG A 225 18.17 -19.79 -12.07
C ARG A 225 17.10 -20.70 -12.65
N HIS A 226 15.85 -20.27 -12.55
CA HIS A 226 14.67 -20.92 -13.11
C HIS A 226 13.98 -19.99 -14.11
N ASP A 227 13.11 -20.53 -14.94
CA ASP A 227 12.25 -19.72 -15.81
C ASP A 227 11.44 -18.73 -14.96
N SER A 228 11.37 -17.47 -15.38
CA SER A 228 10.66 -16.44 -14.61
C SER A 228 9.19 -16.76 -14.34
N GLN A 229 8.56 -17.59 -15.18
CA GLN A 229 7.20 -18.08 -14.94
C GLN A 229 7.10 -18.95 -13.67
N SER A 230 8.15 -19.65 -13.24
CA SER A 230 8.11 -20.43 -11.99
C SER A 230 7.90 -19.58 -10.75
N TRP A 231 8.19 -18.28 -10.83
CA TRP A 231 7.98 -17.31 -9.74
C TRP A 231 6.63 -16.59 -9.84
N LEU A 232 6.11 -16.41 -11.05
CA LEU A 232 4.99 -15.51 -11.37
C LEU A 232 3.66 -16.23 -11.57
N VAL A 233 3.69 -17.52 -11.93
CA VAL A 233 2.48 -18.29 -12.26
C VAL A 233 1.64 -18.55 -11.01
N TRP A 234 0.35 -18.27 -11.15
CA TRP A 234 -0.67 -18.66 -10.18
C TRP A 234 -0.95 -20.17 -10.26
N GLN A 235 -1.10 -20.82 -9.11
CA GLN A 235 -1.44 -22.24 -9.12
C GLN A 235 -2.88 -22.45 -9.59
N ALA A 236 -3.13 -23.53 -10.33
CA ALA A 236 -4.45 -23.86 -10.86
C ALA A 236 -5.49 -23.93 -9.73
N GLY A 237 -6.62 -23.22 -9.89
CA GLY A 237 -7.69 -23.13 -8.90
C GLY A 237 -7.61 -21.93 -7.95
N GLN A 238 -6.45 -21.26 -7.83
CA GLN A 238 -6.33 -20.06 -6.97
C GLN A 238 -7.03 -18.83 -7.57
N ILE A 239 -7.00 -18.66 -8.89
CA ILE A 239 -7.55 -17.47 -9.57
C ILE A 239 -9.10 -17.43 -9.56
N GLN A 240 -9.78 -18.57 -9.51
CA GLN A 240 -11.25 -18.62 -9.70
C GLN A 240 -12.04 -18.35 -8.42
N GLN A 241 -11.40 -18.21 -7.26
CA GLN A 241 -12.07 -18.08 -5.96
C GLN A 241 -11.51 -16.99 -5.05
N ASN A 242 -10.62 -16.10 -5.52
CA ASN A 242 -10.04 -15.09 -4.65
C ASN A 242 -9.89 -13.70 -5.29
N ASP A 243 -10.00 -12.67 -4.45
CA ASP A 243 -9.80 -11.27 -4.84
C ASP A 243 -8.30 -10.89 -4.88
N TRP A 244 -7.38 -11.85 -4.60
CA TRP A 244 -5.94 -11.59 -4.49
C TRP A 244 -5.35 -10.90 -5.73
N PRO A 245 -5.66 -11.31 -6.98
CA PRO A 245 -5.16 -10.62 -8.17
C PRO A 245 -5.51 -9.12 -8.19
N GLU A 246 -6.76 -8.76 -7.88
CA GLU A 246 -7.19 -7.36 -7.86
C GLU A 246 -6.57 -6.59 -6.68
N VAL A 247 -6.43 -7.24 -5.53
CA VAL A 247 -5.82 -6.63 -4.33
C VAL A 247 -4.34 -6.31 -4.57
N ILE A 248 -3.54 -7.26 -5.06
CA ILE A 248 -2.12 -6.99 -5.31
C ILE A 248 -1.92 -6.01 -6.47
N ASN A 249 -2.83 -6.02 -7.45
CA ASN A 249 -2.81 -5.04 -8.53
C ASN A 249 -3.00 -3.63 -7.99
N TRP A 250 -3.99 -3.45 -7.11
CA TRP A 250 -4.27 -2.20 -6.43
C TRP A 250 -3.13 -1.77 -5.50
N MET A 251 -2.55 -2.68 -4.72
CA MET A 251 -1.41 -2.38 -3.84
C MET A 251 -0.18 -1.87 -4.63
N ALA A 252 0.02 -2.39 -5.84
CA ALA A 252 1.11 -2.03 -6.73
C ALA A 252 0.75 -0.93 -7.75
N ASP A 253 -0.29 -0.14 -7.52
CA ASP A 253 -0.68 0.95 -8.43
C ASP A 253 0.42 2.02 -8.63
N TRP A 254 1.37 2.11 -7.70
CA TRP A 254 2.57 2.93 -7.78
C TRP A 254 3.64 2.41 -8.76
N CYS A 255 3.64 1.12 -9.10
CA CYS A 255 4.72 0.53 -9.89
C CYS A 255 4.59 0.86 -11.39
N SER A 256 5.68 0.70 -12.13
CA SER A 256 5.71 0.93 -13.59
C SER A 256 6.56 -0.13 -14.26
N GLU A 257 6.23 -0.47 -15.50
CA GLU A 257 6.92 -1.52 -16.25
C GLU A 257 8.43 -1.27 -16.39
N GLU A 258 8.82 0.00 -16.54
CA GLU A 258 10.21 0.39 -16.76
C GLU A 258 11.04 0.45 -15.47
N ALA A 259 10.51 1.08 -14.42
CA ALA A 259 11.26 1.30 -13.19
C ALA A 259 11.16 0.11 -12.22
N HIS A 260 10.07 -0.67 -12.32
CA HIS A 260 9.75 -1.73 -11.38
C HIS A 260 9.36 -3.04 -12.10
N PRO A 261 10.21 -3.55 -13.00
CA PRO A 261 9.85 -4.68 -13.87
C PRO A 261 9.45 -5.94 -13.10
N ILE A 262 10.03 -6.21 -11.93
CA ILE A 262 9.71 -7.43 -11.16
C ILE A 262 8.37 -7.28 -10.46
N THR A 263 8.18 -6.19 -9.72
CA THR A 263 6.93 -5.88 -9.02
C THR A 263 5.77 -5.77 -10.00
N TRP A 264 5.98 -5.09 -11.13
CA TRP A 264 4.98 -4.99 -12.19
C TRP A 264 4.62 -6.36 -12.78
N SER A 265 5.61 -7.19 -13.11
CA SER A 265 5.36 -8.55 -13.62
C SER A 265 4.69 -9.48 -12.61
N THR A 266 4.84 -9.17 -11.31
CA THR A 266 4.25 -9.94 -10.21
C THR A 266 2.77 -9.60 -9.97
N THR A 267 2.39 -8.36 -10.23
CA THR A 267 1.11 -7.79 -9.74
C THR A 267 0.16 -7.34 -10.84
N GLN A 268 0.66 -7.09 -12.05
CA GLN A 268 -0.12 -6.59 -13.16
C GLN A 268 -0.52 -7.72 -14.12
N GLN A 269 -1.62 -7.52 -14.83
CA GLN A 269 -2.03 -8.41 -15.93
C GLN A 269 -1.33 -7.99 -17.23
N TYR A 270 -0.78 -8.95 -17.96
CA TYR A 270 -0.08 -8.70 -19.22
C TYR A 270 -0.15 -9.91 -20.15
N THR A 271 0.01 -9.64 -21.45
CA THR A 271 0.07 -10.67 -22.49
C THR A 271 1.51 -11.15 -22.76
N ALA A 272 2.50 -10.32 -22.47
CA ALA A 272 3.91 -10.64 -22.61
C ALA A 272 4.72 -10.03 -21.45
N LEU A 273 5.77 -10.72 -21.01
CA LEU A 273 6.66 -10.21 -19.96
C LEU A 273 7.40 -8.93 -20.41
N PRO A 274 7.56 -7.94 -19.52
CA PRO A 274 8.33 -6.73 -19.77
C PRO A 274 9.75 -6.99 -20.27
N LEU A 275 10.29 -6.05 -21.05
CA LEU A 275 11.66 -6.16 -21.58
C LEU A 275 12.73 -6.22 -20.48
N ARG A 276 12.52 -5.48 -19.38
CA ARG A 276 13.45 -5.44 -18.24
C ARG A 276 13.26 -6.56 -17.23
N MET A 277 12.22 -7.39 -17.38
CA MET A 277 12.04 -8.58 -16.56
C MET A 277 13.00 -9.68 -17.05
N PRO A 278 13.91 -10.20 -16.19
CA PRO A 278 14.78 -11.30 -16.58
C PRO A 278 13.95 -12.51 -16.99
N ARG A 279 14.40 -13.29 -17.99
CA ARG A 279 13.72 -14.54 -18.39
C ARG A 279 14.11 -15.73 -17.52
N LEU A 280 15.32 -15.68 -16.95
CA LEU A 280 15.82 -16.64 -15.98
C LEU A 280 16.16 -15.89 -14.70
N SER A 281 15.52 -16.29 -13.60
CA SER A 281 15.63 -15.63 -12.29
C SER A 281 15.92 -16.66 -11.21
N SER A 282 16.82 -16.30 -10.29
CA SER A 282 17.04 -17.02 -9.04
C SER A 282 16.23 -16.39 -7.92
N ALA A 283 16.11 -17.07 -6.78
CA ALA A 283 15.50 -16.49 -5.58
C ALA A 283 16.19 -15.18 -5.21
N GLU A 284 17.53 -15.13 -5.33
CA GLU A 284 18.33 -13.93 -5.08
C GLU A 284 17.95 -12.77 -5.99
N ARG A 285 17.82 -13.03 -7.30
CA ARG A 285 17.46 -12.00 -8.25
C ARG A 285 16.08 -11.43 -7.96
N ILE A 286 15.08 -12.28 -7.68
CA ILE A 286 13.72 -11.82 -7.37
C ILE A 286 13.70 -11.05 -6.04
N ALA A 287 14.27 -11.63 -4.97
CA ALA A 287 14.26 -11.05 -3.64
C ALA A 287 14.94 -9.67 -3.60
N HIS A 288 16.19 -9.59 -4.07
CA HIS A 288 16.98 -8.36 -3.92
C HIS A 288 16.40 -7.22 -4.76
N SER A 289 16.08 -7.51 -6.02
CA SER A 289 15.54 -6.49 -6.92
C SER A 289 14.14 -6.04 -6.49
N MET A 290 13.29 -6.92 -5.95
CA MET A 290 11.98 -6.51 -5.43
C MET A 290 12.11 -5.67 -4.14
N VAL A 291 13.04 -5.99 -3.23
CA VAL A 291 13.34 -5.13 -2.08
C VAL A 291 13.80 -3.74 -2.55
N ASP A 292 14.68 -3.69 -3.55
CA ASP A 292 15.14 -2.42 -4.12
C ASP A 292 13.99 -1.63 -4.77
N GLU A 293 13.12 -2.27 -5.55
CA GLU A 293 11.95 -1.63 -6.18
C GLU A 293 10.95 -1.08 -5.15
N VAL A 294 10.72 -1.78 -4.04
CA VAL A 294 9.73 -1.40 -3.01
C VAL A 294 10.27 -0.31 -2.07
N PHE A 295 11.56 -0.34 -1.71
CA PHE A 295 12.13 0.53 -0.68
C PHE A 295 13.06 1.64 -1.18
N ASN A 296 13.60 1.58 -2.40
CA ASN A 296 14.49 2.63 -2.93
C ASN A 296 13.75 3.71 -3.73
N GLN A 297 12.50 4.03 -3.36
CA GLN A 297 11.77 5.15 -3.95
C GLN A 297 12.33 6.50 -3.46
N GLY A 298 13.47 6.88 -4.04
CA GLY A 298 14.15 8.16 -3.86
C GLY A 298 15.19 8.47 -4.95
N ALA A 299 15.25 7.67 -6.02
CA ALA A 299 16.14 7.91 -7.16
C ALA A 299 15.33 8.02 -8.47
N VAL A 300 14.48 9.04 -8.55
CA VAL A 300 14.06 9.67 -9.82
C VAL A 300 14.16 11.17 -9.64
#